data_AF-A0A365MRI2-F1
#
_entry.id   AF-A0A365MRI2-F1
#
_cell.length_a   1.000
_cell.length_b   1.000
_cell.length_c   1.000
_cell.angle_alpha   90.00
_cell.angle_beta   90.00
_cell.angle_gamma   90.00
#
_symmetry.space_group_name_H-M   'P 1'
#
loop_
_entity.id
_entity.type
_entity.pdbx_description
1 polymer ?
#
loop_
_entity_poly.entity_id
_entity_poly.type
_entity_poly.pdbx_seq_one_letter_code
_entity_poly.pdbx_strand_id
1 'polypeptide(L)'
;MGLFSNIWDGIKSAGQWAIEHSADIGSVVKAVAKAAELLIALDNSIPGFTSDAILQSQANETDSQKLYKYPRRFAYVSDQLAATAKAGVKATSQPTGKTTTIDDGLVGLWTDPNGLSFDGKPSTSMYQDLSAFMGTMNIPLSWKDDSGLVHDTVNDIGQILFVNSGPQDLTALAGSDNPIVRINAEAATENGTLHACHVYYPIPMGKAGEDFSLHSAIHLIYTTNADMVTTATAQDHLTVVNPLSDQNSWVVTMNITWASAPIAGSKDVQTAFADIFTKQNSVLSLLVSNVTGTLQTVKVQTPADKTPAYAKAAVQAAVTAAINGGSTNENVPASNTAQVCVTDSSWLPKVSTP
;
A
#
# COMPACT_ATOMS: atom_id res chain seq x y z
N MET A 1 -5.30 -10.97 9.43
CA MET A 1 -4.50 -9.90 10.08
C MET A 1 -4.68 -8.69 9.21
N GLY A 2 -5.39 -7.70 9.75
CA GLY A 2 -5.93 -6.60 8.96
C GLY A 2 -4.81 -5.77 8.40
N LEU A 3 -4.89 -5.49 7.10
CA LEU A 3 -4.65 -4.17 6.59
C LEU A 3 -4.74 -3.14 7.74
N PHE A 4 -3.62 -2.50 8.06
CA PHE A 4 -3.64 -1.09 8.42
C PHE A 4 -4.15 -0.35 7.17
N SER A 5 -5.43 -0.55 6.79
CA SER A 5 -5.99 -0.39 5.42
C SER A 5 -5.94 1.01 4.84
N ASN A 6 -5.43 1.95 5.60
CA ASN A 6 -5.00 3.23 5.13
C ASN A 6 -3.88 3.66 6.05
N ILE A 7 -2.73 3.92 5.47
CA ILE A 7 -1.68 4.73 6.09
C ILE A 7 -2.26 6.10 6.55
N TRP A 8 -3.39 6.51 5.99
CA TRP A 8 -4.18 7.70 6.35
C TRP A 8 -4.71 7.76 7.80
N ASP A 9 -5.07 6.63 8.41
CA ASP A 9 -5.61 6.61 9.79
C ASP A 9 -4.60 6.08 10.83
N GLY A 10 -3.43 5.63 10.36
CA GLY A 10 -2.44 4.90 11.14
C GLY A 10 -1.58 5.76 12.07
N ILE A 11 -1.45 7.07 11.86
CA ILE A 11 -0.44 7.87 12.60
C ILE A 11 -0.66 7.83 14.13
N LYS A 12 -1.92 7.90 14.58
CA LYS A 12 -2.25 7.88 16.02
C LYS A 12 -2.19 6.47 16.62
N SER A 13 -2.53 5.45 15.84
CA SER A 13 -2.53 4.04 16.28
C SER A 13 -1.19 3.35 16.11
N ALA A 14 -0.31 3.81 15.21
CA ALA A 14 1.00 3.25 14.93
C ALA A 14 1.98 3.47 16.09
N GLY A 15 1.95 4.66 16.70
CA GLY A 15 2.71 4.91 17.92
C GLY A 15 2.27 3.98 19.06
N GLN A 16 0.96 3.87 19.28
CA GLN A 16 0.42 2.96 20.30
C GLN A 16 0.77 1.50 19.99
N TRP A 17 0.63 1.09 18.73
CA TRP A 17 0.97 -0.25 18.26
C TRP A 17 2.45 -0.58 18.52
N ALA A 18 3.36 0.34 18.21
CA ALA A 18 4.80 0.15 18.41
C ALA A 18 5.15 -0.06 19.90
N ILE A 19 4.44 0.63 20.81
CA ILE A 19 4.58 0.38 22.25
C ILE A 19 4.02 -0.99 22.61
N GLU A 20 2.80 -1.32 22.17
CA GLU A 20 2.09 -2.54 22.56
C GLU A 20 2.74 -3.82 22.02
N HIS A 21 3.50 -3.72 20.94
CA HIS A 21 4.09 -4.87 20.25
C HIS A 21 5.62 -4.94 20.36
N SER A 22 6.25 -3.99 21.05
CA SER A 22 7.69 -4.04 21.32
C SER A 22 8.00 -4.83 22.60
N ALA A 23 9.09 -5.58 22.57
CA ALA A 23 9.65 -6.22 23.76
C ALA A 23 10.45 -5.23 24.62
N ASP A 24 10.90 -4.11 24.02
CA ASP A 24 11.60 -3.03 24.70
C ASP A 24 11.05 -1.66 24.28
N ILE A 25 10.11 -1.17 25.09
CA ILE A 25 9.51 0.15 24.93
C ILE A 25 10.56 1.27 24.99
N GLY A 26 11.64 1.09 25.78
CA GLY A 26 12.69 2.09 25.92
C GLY A 26 13.43 2.33 24.61
N SER A 27 13.77 1.25 23.90
CA SER A 27 14.42 1.30 22.59
C SER A 27 13.53 1.95 21.52
N VAL A 28 12.23 1.65 21.51
CA VAL A 28 11.24 2.30 20.64
C VAL A 28 11.17 3.81 20.89
N VAL A 29 11.02 4.21 22.16
CA VAL A 29 10.95 5.62 22.57
C VAL A 29 12.22 6.38 22.18
N LYS A 30 13.39 5.77 22.36
CA LYS A 30 14.69 6.36 22.02
C LYS A 30 14.83 6.56 20.51
N ALA A 31 14.43 5.60 19.69
CA ALA A 31 14.51 5.71 18.23
C ALA A 31 13.66 6.88 17.70
N VAL A 32 12.41 6.99 18.16
CA VAL A 32 11.52 8.09 17.76
C VAL A 32 12.04 9.45 18.25
N ALA A 33 12.55 9.54 19.48
CA ALA A 33 13.11 10.77 20.01
C ALA A 33 14.36 11.23 19.22
N LYS A 34 15.25 10.30 18.86
CA LYS A 34 16.43 10.57 18.04
C LYS A 34 16.04 11.05 16.63
N ALA A 35 15.06 10.41 16.01
CA ALA A 35 14.55 10.86 14.71
C ALA A 35 13.93 12.26 14.78
N ALA A 36 13.16 12.55 15.85
CA ALA A 36 12.58 13.88 16.06
C ALA A 36 13.64 14.99 16.10
N GLU A 37 14.72 14.77 16.87
CA GLU A 37 15.84 15.71 16.95
C GLU A 37 16.45 16.02 15.58
N LEU A 38 16.76 14.96 14.82
CA LEU A 38 17.45 15.10 13.54
C LEU A 38 16.57 15.75 12.47
N LEU A 39 15.27 15.47 12.47
CA LEU A 39 14.32 16.13 11.56
C LEU A 39 14.16 17.62 11.89
N ILE A 40 14.19 17.99 13.17
CA ILE A 40 14.15 19.40 13.59
C ILE A 40 15.42 20.14 13.15
N ALA A 41 16.58 19.51 13.24
CA ALA A 41 17.83 20.09 12.75
C ALA A 41 17.84 20.33 11.22
N LEU A 42 16.97 19.62 10.47
CA LEU A 42 16.79 19.80 9.02
C LEU A 42 15.79 20.92 8.69
N ASP A 43 14.98 21.37 9.65
CA ASP A 43 14.01 22.46 9.51
C ASP A 43 14.54 23.76 10.14
N ASN A 44 15.14 24.63 9.31
CA ASN A 44 15.70 25.92 9.74
C ASN A 44 14.63 26.95 10.19
N SER A 45 13.34 26.59 10.25
CA SER A 45 12.23 27.52 10.50
C SER A 45 11.60 27.44 11.92
N ILE A 46 12.09 26.56 12.80
CA ILE A 46 11.51 26.32 14.13
C ILE A 46 12.56 26.56 15.25
N PRO A 47 12.20 27.18 16.40
CA PRO A 47 13.12 27.34 17.52
C PRO A 47 13.56 25.96 18.04
N GLY A 48 14.87 25.78 18.23
CA GLY A 48 15.50 24.50 18.52
C GLY A 48 14.84 23.72 19.66
N PHE A 49 14.35 22.52 19.33
CA PHE A 49 14.11 21.46 20.28
C PHE A 49 15.45 20.74 20.50
N THR A 50 16.10 20.96 21.63
CA THR A 50 17.28 20.20 21.98
C THR A 50 16.86 18.81 22.45
N SER A 51 17.39 17.76 21.83
CA SER A 51 17.25 16.36 22.26
C SER A 51 17.60 16.14 23.71
N ASP A 52 18.58 16.89 24.21
CA ASP A 52 18.98 16.89 25.60
C ASP A 52 17.82 17.26 26.53
N ALA A 53 16.93 18.19 26.15
CA ALA A 53 15.76 18.52 26.97
C ALA A 53 14.70 17.39 26.96
N ILE A 54 14.62 16.61 25.89
CA ILE A 54 13.72 15.46 25.77
C ILE A 54 14.26 14.23 26.51
N LEU A 55 15.56 13.95 26.39
CA LEU A 55 16.23 12.85 27.08
C LEU A 55 16.41 13.13 28.57
N GLN A 56 16.70 14.38 28.97
CA GLN A 56 16.78 14.77 30.39
C GLN A 56 15.39 14.87 31.05
N SER A 57 14.34 15.30 30.32
CA SER A 57 12.97 15.19 30.85
C SER A 57 12.54 13.72 30.99
N GLN A 58 13.00 12.83 30.10
CA GLN A 58 12.74 11.39 30.22
C GLN A 58 13.56 10.68 31.30
N ALA A 59 14.77 11.14 31.61
CA ALA A 59 15.57 10.56 32.70
C ALA A 59 14.91 10.76 34.09
N ASN A 60 14.07 11.79 34.23
CA ASN A 60 13.41 12.16 35.49
C ASN A 60 11.88 11.91 35.49
N GLU A 61 11.30 11.41 34.41
CA GLU A 61 9.87 11.09 34.31
C GLU A 61 9.61 9.63 34.68
N THR A 62 8.56 9.40 35.48
CA THR A 62 8.00 8.05 35.70
C THR A 62 7.59 7.41 34.36
N ASP A 63 7.72 6.10 34.23
CA ASP A 63 7.44 5.40 32.95
C ASP A 63 6.00 5.60 32.44
N SER A 64 5.05 5.86 33.35
CA SER A 64 3.67 6.21 33.00
C SER A 64 3.52 7.57 32.30
N GLN A 65 4.37 8.56 32.62
CA GLN A 65 4.35 9.88 31.96
C GLN A 65 5.02 9.83 30.57
N LYS A 66 6.03 8.97 30.40
CA LYS A 66 6.69 8.72 29.11
C LYS A 66 5.71 8.13 28.10
N LEU A 67 4.92 7.14 28.53
CA LEU A 67 3.91 6.47 27.71
C LEU A 67 2.81 7.44 27.25
N TYR A 68 2.36 8.35 28.13
CA TYR A 68 1.32 9.33 27.79
C TYR A 68 1.75 10.33 26.69
N LYS A 69 3.03 10.72 26.66
CA LYS A 69 3.54 11.70 25.69
C LYS A 69 3.96 11.08 24.35
N TYR A 70 4.16 9.77 24.31
CA TYR A 70 4.70 9.09 23.14
C TYR A 70 3.83 9.21 21.89
N PRO A 71 2.49 9.02 21.91
CA PRO A 71 1.66 9.20 20.71
C PRO A 71 1.76 10.60 20.11
N ARG A 72 1.91 11.64 20.93
CA ARG A 72 2.09 13.03 20.47
C ARG A 72 3.44 13.22 19.78
N ARG A 73 4.51 12.62 20.32
CA ARG A 73 5.85 12.67 19.72
C ARG A 73 5.90 11.88 18.42
N PHE A 74 5.25 10.72 18.39
CA PHE A 74 5.13 9.91 17.18
C PHE A 74 4.44 10.70 16.07
N ALA A 75 3.27 11.31 16.36
CA ALA A 75 2.55 12.14 15.40
C ALA A 75 3.39 13.32 14.88
N TYR A 76 4.10 14.02 15.78
CA TYR A 76 5.01 15.09 15.37
C TYR A 76 6.11 14.60 14.42
N VAL A 77 6.73 13.46 14.71
CA VAL A 77 7.75 12.88 13.84
C VAL A 77 7.16 12.45 12.50
N SER A 78 5.93 11.94 12.47
CA SER A 78 5.22 11.64 11.22
C SER A 78 5.01 12.89 10.37
N ASP A 79 4.57 14.00 10.97
CA ASP A 79 4.39 15.27 10.26
C ASP A 79 5.72 15.76 9.65
N GLN A 80 6.82 15.64 10.41
CA GLN A 80 8.15 16.03 9.96
C GLN A 80 8.72 15.10 8.87
N LEU A 81 8.51 13.79 8.97
CA LEU A 81 8.84 12.84 7.91
C LEU A 81 8.09 13.19 6.63
N ALA A 82 6.79 13.45 6.71
CA ALA A 82 5.96 13.83 5.57
C ALA A 82 6.45 15.15 4.93
N ALA A 83 6.75 16.17 5.75
CA ALA A 83 7.30 17.43 5.27
C ALA A 83 8.68 17.25 4.59
N THR A 84 9.55 16.42 5.17
CA THR A 84 10.88 16.11 4.62
C THR A 84 10.79 15.33 3.32
N ALA A 85 9.86 14.38 3.23
CA ALA A 85 9.59 13.64 1.99
C ALA A 85 9.08 14.59 0.90
N LYS A 86 8.13 15.48 1.23
CA LYS A 86 7.59 16.48 0.33
C LYS A 86 8.63 17.46 -0.20
N ALA A 87 9.39 18.08 0.70
CA ALA A 87 10.51 18.94 0.31
C ALA A 87 11.60 18.17 -0.45
N GLY A 88 11.58 16.84 -0.34
CA GLY A 88 12.58 15.99 -0.91
C GLY A 88 12.39 15.68 -2.39
N VAL A 89 11.15 15.67 -2.87
CA VAL A 89 10.83 15.41 -4.28
C VAL A 89 11.32 16.57 -5.13
N LYS A 90 12.29 16.29 -6.00
CA LYS A 90 12.78 17.25 -7.00
C LYS A 90 12.09 16.97 -8.32
N ALA A 91 10.87 17.48 -8.50
CA ALA A 91 10.23 17.44 -9.80
C ALA A 91 11.00 18.33 -10.78
N THR A 92 11.54 17.74 -11.86
CA THR A 92 12.11 18.51 -12.97
C THR A 92 11.03 18.96 -13.94
N SER A 93 11.34 20.02 -14.69
CA SER A 93 10.42 20.82 -15.50
C SER A 93 9.38 20.05 -16.32
N GLN A 94 8.18 20.60 -16.37
CA GLN A 94 6.99 20.03 -17.02
C GLN A 94 7.24 19.64 -18.50
N PRO A 95 6.61 18.54 -18.97
CA PRO A 95 6.48 18.25 -20.40
C PRO A 95 5.98 19.47 -21.18
N THR A 96 6.47 19.65 -22.41
CA THR A 96 5.97 20.69 -23.32
C THR A 96 4.51 20.43 -23.68
N GLY A 97 3.59 21.24 -23.15
CA GLY A 97 2.15 21.12 -23.42
C GLY A 97 1.28 21.44 -22.22
N LYS A 98 -0.03 21.22 -22.34
CA LYS A 98 -0.96 21.30 -21.21
C LYS A 98 -0.79 20.04 -20.37
N THR A 99 -0.29 20.19 -19.15
CA THR A 99 -0.01 19.08 -18.23
C THR A 99 -0.95 19.10 -17.04
N THR A 100 -1.14 17.94 -16.42
CA THR A 100 -1.77 17.77 -15.12
C THR A 100 -0.76 17.14 -14.19
N THR A 101 -0.66 17.70 -12.98
CA THR A 101 0.20 17.21 -11.91
C THR A 101 -0.66 16.72 -10.76
N ILE A 102 -0.37 15.52 -10.29
CA ILE A 102 -0.93 14.92 -9.09
C ILE A 102 0.20 14.88 -8.04
N ASP A 103 -0.07 15.42 -6.85
CA ASP A 103 0.90 15.61 -5.75
C ASP A 103 0.23 15.10 -4.48
N ASP A 104 0.76 14.03 -3.90
CA ASP A 104 0.27 13.50 -2.63
C ASP A 104 1.37 12.75 -1.85
N GLY A 105 1.15 12.54 -0.56
CA GLY A 105 2.09 11.88 0.35
C GLY A 105 1.43 10.86 1.26
N LEU A 106 2.26 9.94 1.72
CA LEU A 106 1.93 8.77 2.52
C LEU A 106 2.88 8.74 3.73
N VAL A 107 2.38 8.61 4.96
CA VAL A 107 3.24 8.49 6.15
C VAL A 107 2.70 7.47 7.15
N GLY A 108 3.50 6.47 7.49
CA GLY A 108 3.04 5.35 8.31
C GLY A 108 4.16 4.44 8.81
N LEU A 109 3.76 3.26 9.26
CA LEU A 109 4.64 2.25 9.84
C LEU A 109 4.53 0.94 9.06
N TRP A 110 5.63 0.49 8.45
CA TRP A 110 5.76 -0.89 7.98
C TRP A 110 6.20 -1.78 9.13
N THR A 111 5.38 -2.77 9.47
CA THR A 111 5.60 -3.65 10.61
C THR A 111 6.56 -4.80 10.32
N ASP A 112 6.76 -5.11 9.03
CA ASP A 112 7.66 -6.16 8.54
C ASP A 112 8.43 -5.67 7.28
N PRO A 113 9.42 -4.78 7.46
CA PRO A 113 10.17 -4.18 6.37
C PRO A 113 11.25 -5.13 5.85
N ASN A 114 10.92 -5.90 4.82
CA ASN A 114 11.88 -6.81 4.18
C ASN A 114 12.66 -6.18 3.01
N GLY A 115 12.39 -4.92 2.67
CA GLY A 115 13.08 -4.20 1.61
C GLY A 115 12.93 -4.87 0.25
N LEU A 116 14.06 -5.20 -0.38
CA LEU A 116 14.10 -5.92 -1.65
C LEU A 116 14.26 -7.43 -1.45
N SER A 117 13.54 -8.22 -2.25
CA SER A 117 13.78 -9.65 -2.41
C SER A 117 15.08 -9.93 -3.17
N PHE A 118 15.50 -11.20 -3.20
CA PHE A 118 16.73 -11.62 -3.88
C PHE A 118 16.78 -11.28 -5.37
N ASP A 119 15.62 -11.22 -6.04
CA ASP A 119 15.50 -10.79 -7.44
C ASP A 119 15.43 -9.25 -7.59
N GLY A 120 15.73 -8.51 -6.52
CA GLY A 120 15.81 -7.06 -6.49
C GLY A 120 14.46 -6.35 -6.46
N LYS A 121 13.34 -7.06 -6.29
CA LYS A 121 12.00 -6.46 -6.28
C LYS A 121 11.57 -6.04 -4.88
N PRO A 122 10.66 -5.06 -4.74
CA PRO A 122 10.08 -4.76 -3.43
C PRO A 122 9.44 -6.01 -2.81
N SER A 123 9.57 -6.13 -1.49
CA SER A 123 8.83 -7.13 -0.71
C SER A 123 7.33 -7.03 -0.97
N THR A 124 6.61 -8.14 -0.85
CA THR A 124 5.18 -8.19 -1.20
C THR A 124 4.36 -7.14 -0.48
N SER A 125 4.59 -6.90 0.82
CA SER A 125 3.88 -5.87 1.59
C SER A 125 4.17 -4.46 1.06
N MET A 126 5.45 -4.13 0.85
CA MET A 126 5.86 -2.82 0.33
C MET A 126 5.33 -2.56 -1.08
N TYR A 127 5.35 -3.58 -1.96
CA TYR A 127 4.76 -3.49 -3.29
C TYR A 127 3.26 -3.24 -3.21
N GLN A 128 2.53 -3.97 -2.36
CA GLN A 128 1.09 -3.85 -2.22
C GLN A 128 0.67 -2.46 -1.74
N ASP A 129 1.34 -1.93 -0.71
CA ASP A 129 1.04 -0.62 -0.15
C ASP A 129 1.37 0.51 -1.13
N LEU A 130 2.52 0.43 -1.81
CA LEU A 130 2.90 1.38 -2.85
C LEU A 130 1.93 1.34 -4.05
N SER A 131 1.55 0.14 -4.49
CA SER A 131 0.58 -0.07 -5.56
C SER A 131 -0.79 0.50 -5.22
N ALA A 132 -1.25 0.30 -3.97
CA ALA A 132 -2.51 0.86 -3.50
C ALA A 132 -2.45 2.39 -3.45
N PHE A 133 -1.37 2.96 -2.90
CA PHE A 133 -1.18 4.42 -2.84
C PHE A 133 -1.17 5.04 -4.24
N MET A 134 -0.36 4.53 -5.16
CA MET A 134 -0.35 4.98 -6.55
C MET A 134 -1.73 4.84 -7.22
N GLY A 135 -2.44 3.75 -6.93
CA GLY A 135 -3.80 3.52 -7.43
C GLY A 135 -4.80 4.58 -6.93
N THR A 136 -4.74 4.97 -5.65
CA THR A 136 -5.61 6.04 -5.11
C THR A 136 -5.32 7.41 -5.72
N MET A 137 -4.10 7.63 -6.20
CA MET A 137 -3.69 8.85 -6.90
C MET A 137 -4.03 8.81 -8.41
N ASN A 138 -4.64 7.73 -8.92
CA ASN A 138 -4.84 7.48 -10.35
C ASN A 138 -3.53 7.54 -11.16
N ILE A 139 -2.41 7.13 -10.55
CA ILE A 139 -1.14 6.97 -11.26
C ILE A 139 -1.17 5.61 -11.99
N PRO A 140 -0.78 5.53 -13.28
CA PRO A 140 -0.65 4.27 -13.98
C PRO A 140 0.28 3.31 -13.22
N LEU A 141 -0.24 2.13 -12.88
CA LEU A 141 0.50 1.09 -12.16
C LEU A 141 1.39 0.27 -13.08
N SER A 142 1.06 0.26 -14.37
CA SER A 142 1.81 -0.38 -15.44
C SER A 142 1.49 0.29 -16.77
N TRP A 143 2.39 0.20 -17.74
CA TRP A 143 2.19 0.72 -19.08
C TRP A 143 2.89 -0.16 -20.12
N LYS A 144 2.53 0.01 -21.40
CA LYS A 144 3.20 -0.65 -22.52
C LYS A 144 4.01 0.36 -23.30
N ASP A 145 5.25 0.05 -23.61
CA ASP A 145 6.03 0.86 -24.54
C ASP A 145 5.67 0.57 -26.00
N ASP A 146 6.28 1.31 -26.92
CA ASP A 146 6.10 1.15 -28.38
C ASP A 146 6.49 -0.25 -28.89
N SER A 147 7.28 -1.00 -28.12
CA SER A 147 7.65 -2.39 -28.44
C SER A 147 6.63 -3.42 -27.94
N GLY A 148 5.63 -2.98 -27.17
CA GLY A 148 4.63 -3.83 -26.53
C GLY A 148 5.10 -4.44 -25.21
N LEU A 149 6.29 -4.08 -24.72
CA LEU A 149 6.80 -4.53 -23.43
C LEU A 149 6.01 -3.86 -22.31
N VAL A 150 5.54 -4.66 -21.35
CA VAL A 150 4.83 -4.18 -20.16
C VAL A 150 5.85 -3.77 -19.10
N HIS A 151 5.82 -2.50 -18.72
CA HIS A 151 6.58 -1.92 -17.62
C HIS A 151 5.70 -1.87 -16.37
N ASP A 152 6.23 -2.32 -15.23
CA ASP A 152 5.55 -2.30 -13.93
C ASP A 152 6.07 -1.10 -13.13
N THR A 153 5.38 0.03 -13.24
CA THR A 153 5.80 1.30 -12.62
C THR A 153 5.96 1.19 -11.11
N VAL A 154 5.12 0.36 -10.46
CA VAL A 154 5.20 0.12 -9.01
C VAL A 154 6.50 -0.60 -8.67
N ASN A 155 6.85 -1.63 -9.45
CA ASN A 155 8.11 -2.33 -9.30
C ASN A 155 9.28 -1.37 -9.57
N ASP A 156 9.28 -0.67 -10.70
CA ASP A 156 10.38 0.20 -11.12
C ASP A 156 10.71 1.28 -10.08
N ILE A 157 9.68 1.98 -9.57
CA ILE A 157 9.89 2.99 -8.53
C ILE A 157 10.22 2.34 -7.18
N GLY A 158 9.59 1.22 -6.84
CA GLY A 158 9.80 0.52 -5.57
C GLY A 158 11.21 -0.02 -5.42
N GLN A 159 11.82 -0.55 -6.49
CA GLN A 159 13.22 -1.02 -6.47
C GLN A 159 14.18 0.07 -6.00
N ILE A 160 13.92 1.32 -6.44
CA ILE A 160 14.74 2.47 -6.05
C ILE A 160 14.42 2.86 -4.61
N LEU A 161 13.14 3.02 -4.26
CA LEU A 161 12.72 3.52 -2.94
C LEU A 161 13.07 2.58 -1.78
N PHE A 162 13.21 1.27 -2.02
CA PHE A 162 13.41 0.26 -0.98
C PHE A 162 14.80 -0.39 -0.99
N VAL A 163 15.75 0.13 -1.79
CA VAL A 163 17.09 -0.48 -1.97
C VAL A 163 17.91 -0.68 -0.69
N ASN A 164 17.68 0.15 0.34
CA ASN A 164 18.40 0.10 1.63
C ASN A 164 17.47 -0.15 2.83
N SER A 165 16.31 -0.77 2.62
CA SER A 165 15.34 -1.03 3.69
C SER A 165 15.24 -2.51 4.06
N GLY A 166 16.27 -3.31 3.78
CA GLY A 166 16.36 -4.71 4.19
C GLY A 166 16.82 -4.86 5.66
N PRO A 167 16.60 -6.02 6.30
CA PRO A 167 16.90 -6.21 7.73
C PRO A 167 18.35 -5.87 8.13
N GLN A 168 19.33 -6.22 7.28
CA GLN A 168 20.74 -5.90 7.53
C GLN A 168 21.01 -4.39 7.48
N ASP A 169 20.44 -3.69 6.50
CA ASP A 169 20.57 -2.25 6.35
C ASP A 169 19.91 -1.52 7.53
N LEU A 170 18.72 -1.97 7.93
CA LEU A 170 17.99 -1.40 9.07
C LEU A 170 18.74 -1.60 10.39
N THR A 171 19.39 -2.75 10.58
CA THR A 171 20.25 -3.00 11.74
C THR A 171 21.43 -2.03 11.78
N ALA A 172 22.13 -1.86 10.65
CA ALA A 172 23.25 -0.93 10.55
C ALA A 172 22.79 0.53 10.76
N LEU A 173 21.63 0.89 10.21
CA LEU A 173 21.05 2.22 10.31
C LEU A 173 20.58 2.55 11.73
N ALA A 174 19.99 1.60 12.45
CA ALA A 174 19.57 1.80 13.84
C ALA A 174 20.75 2.09 14.78
N GLY A 175 21.93 1.54 14.47
CA GLY A 175 23.17 1.78 15.20
C GLY A 175 23.93 3.04 14.79
N SER A 176 23.51 3.74 13.74
CA SER A 176 24.24 4.89 13.19
C SER A 176 23.95 6.19 13.93
N ASP A 177 24.83 7.20 13.77
CA ASP A 177 24.61 8.54 14.31
C ASP A 177 23.41 9.24 13.66
N ASN A 178 23.16 8.97 12.37
CA ASN A 178 22.01 9.46 11.61
C ASN A 178 21.16 8.30 11.09
N PRO A 179 20.14 7.85 11.86
CA PRO A 179 19.28 6.73 11.49
C PRO A 179 18.23 7.09 10.42
N ILE A 180 18.25 8.31 9.87
CA ILE A 180 17.29 8.76 8.87
C ILE A 180 17.88 8.60 7.47
N VAL A 181 17.18 7.83 6.64
CA VAL A 181 17.49 7.69 5.22
C VAL A 181 16.51 8.51 4.40
N ARG A 182 17.03 9.11 3.33
CA ARG A 182 16.24 9.76 2.28
C ARG A 182 16.67 9.22 0.92
N ILE A 183 15.71 8.75 0.15
CA ILE A 183 15.91 8.25 -1.22
C ILE A 183 14.96 9.03 -2.13
N ASN A 184 15.50 9.63 -3.19
CA ASN A 184 14.68 10.20 -4.25
C ASN A 184 14.70 9.26 -5.44
N ALA A 185 13.57 9.08 -6.11
CA ALA A 185 13.44 8.22 -7.27
C ALA A 185 12.69 8.94 -8.39
N GLU A 186 12.92 8.47 -9.60
CA GLU A 186 12.21 8.91 -10.80
C GLU A 186 11.92 7.67 -11.66
N ALA A 187 10.70 7.59 -12.17
CA ALA A 187 10.30 6.54 -13.10
C ALA A 187 9.54 7.15 -14.28
N ALA A 188 9.81 6.63 -15.48
CA ALA A 188 9.00 6.93 -16.65
C ALA A 188 7.64 6.23 -16.54
N THR A 189 6.64 6.88 -17.12
CA THR A 189 5.31 6.30 -17.36
C THR A 189 4.97 6.49 -18.84
N GLU A 190 3.91 5.84 -19.31
CA GLU A 190 3.47 5.93 -20.72
C GLU A 190 3.45 7.35 -21.29
N ASN A 191 3.05 8.33 -20.49
CA ASN A 191 2.79 9.70 -20.94
C ASN A 191 3.24 10.75 -19.91
N GLY A 192 4.26 10.45 -19.12
CA GLY A 192 4.64 11.31 -18.01
C GLY A 192 5.78 10.80 -17.17
N THR A 193 6.09 11.52 -16.11
CA THR A 193 7.15 11.20 -15.18
C THR A 193 6.60 11.15 -13.76
N LEU A 194 6.99 10.11 -13.03
CA LEU A 194 6.76 9.95 -11.61
C LEU A 194 8.04 10.33 -10.87
N HIS A 195 7.97 11.34 -10.01
CA HIS A 195 9.02 11.66 -9.05
C HIS A 195 8.58 11.21 -7.66
N ALA A 196 9.50 10.64 -6.90
CA ALA A 196 9.23 10.12 -5.58
C ALA A 196 10.33 10.48 -4.58
N CYS A 197 9.97 10.57 -3.31
CA CYS A 197 10.92 10.69 -2.20
C CYS A 197 10.43 9.81 -1.05
N HIS A 198 11.28 8.90 -0.59
CA HIS A 198 11.05 8.05 0.58
C HIS A 198 12.00 8.48 1.69
N VAL A 199 11.45 8.83 2.85
CA VAL A 199 12.21 9.18 4.05
C VAL A 199 11.80 8.23 5.16
N TYR A 200 12.77 7.59 5.82
CA TYR A 200 12.47 6.60 6.85
C TYR A 200 13.55 6.45 7.90
N TYR A 201 13.18 5.82 9.02
CA TYR A 201 14.12 5.33 10.03
C TYR A 201 13.59 4.03 10.68
N PRO A 202 14.49 3.16 11.16
CA PRO A 202 14.11 1.92 11.82
C PRO A 202 13.69 2.15 13.28
N ILE A 203 12.66 1.42 13.71
CA ILE A 203 12.21 1.31 15.10
C ILE A 203 12.54 -0.11 15.58
N PRO A 204 13.46 -0.29 16.54
CA PRO A 204 13.78 -1.61 17.09
C PRO A 204 12.61 -2.15 17.91
N MET A 205 12.15 -3.36 17.60
CA MET A 205 11.00 -3.99 18.27
C MET A 205 11.40 -4.95 19.39
N GLY A 206 12.70 -5.17 19.61
CA GLY A 206 13.26 -5.81 20.82
C GLY A 206 13.12 -7.33 20.88
N LYS A 207 12.47 -7.98 19.91
CA LYS A 207 12.54 -9.43 19.75
C LYS A 207 13.86 -9.77 19.04
N ALA A 208 14.82 -10.22 19.83
CA ALA A 208 16.11 -10.75 19.35
C ALA A 208 16.85 -9.89 18.30
N GLY A 209 17.04 -8.58 18.53
CA GLY A 209 18.03 -7.75 17.82
C GLY A 209 17.88 -7.55 16.30
N GLU A 210 16.98 -8.27 15.64
CA GLU A 210 16.80 -8.31 14.18
C GLU A 210 15.39 -7.86 13.76
N ASP A 211 14.44 -7.74 14.70
CA ASP A 211 13.08 -7.29 14.43
C ASP A 211 12.98 -5.76 14.45
N PHE A 212 12.74 -5.17 13.28
CA PHE A 212 12.52 -3.75 13.11
C PHE A 212 11.14 -3.48 12.50
N SER A 213 10.53 -2.36 12.89
CA SER A 213 9.50 -1.71 12.09
C SER A 213 10.07 -0.47 11.42
N LEU A 214 9.53 -0.05 10.29
CA LEU A 214 10.01 1.08 9.52
C LEU A 214 9.00 2.22 9.61
N HIS A 215 9.36 3.31 10.30
CA HIS A 215 8.55 4.52 10.28
C HIS A 215 9.00 5.39 9.11
N SER A 216 8.09 5.64 8.19
CA SER A 216 8.42 6.11 6.85
C SER A 216 7.38 7.07 6.29
N ALA A 217 7.84 7.96 5.43
CA ALA A 217 6.99 8.76 4.56
C ALA A 217 7.44 8.64 3.10
N ILE A 218 6.49 8.46 2.18
CA ILE A 218 6.69 8.52 0.74
C ILE A 218 5.89 9.70 0.19
N HIS A 219 6.52 10.54 -0.62
CA HIS A 219 5.83 11.59 -1.36
C HIS A 219 6.00 11.36 -2.86
N LEU A 220 4.90 11.47 -3.62
CA LEU A 220 4.86 11.25 -5.06
C LEU A 220 4.36 12.49 -5.78
N ILE A 221 5.05 12.87 -6.86
CA ILE A 221 4.61 13.87 -7.81
C ILE A 221 4.56 13.20 -9.18
N TYR A 222 3.35 13.02 -9.70
CA TYR A 222 3.11 12.50 -11.04
C TYR A 222 2.71 13.63 -11.97
N THR A 223 3.43 13.81 -13.07
CA THR A 223 3.09 14.80 -14.10
C THR A 223 2.84 14.10 -15.43
N THR A 224 1.68 14.38 -16.03
CA THR A 224 1.26 13.82 -17.33
C THR A 224 0.55 14.86 -18.20
N ASN A 225 0.23 14.53 -19.44
CA ASN A 225 -0.54 15.39 -20.34
C ASN A 225 -2.02 15.47 -19.91
N ALA A 226 -2.58 16.67 -19.92
CA ALA A 226 -3.89 16.96 -19.30
C ALA A 226 -5.08 16.25 -19.97
N ASP A 227 -4.98 15.89 -21.25
CA ASP A 227 -6.04 15.24 -22.00
C ASP A 227 -6.20 13.74 -21.64
N MET A 228 -5.32 13.21 -20.78
CA MET A 228 -5.24 11.79 -20.44
C MET A 228 -5.61 11.46 -18.99
N VAL A 229 -5.79 12.46 -18.12
CA VAL A 229 -6.28 12.23 -16.74
C VAL A 229 -7.72 11.70 -16.74
N THR A 230 -8.48 12.03 -17.80
CA THR A 230 -9.82 11.50 -18.06
C THR A 230 -9.84 10.02 -18.50
N THR A 231 -8.72 9.47 -18.96
CA THR A 231 -8.60 8.05 -19.35
C THR A 231 -8.05 7.17 -18.22
N ALA A 232 -7.26 7.74 -17.30
CA ALA A 232 -6.86 7.07 -16.05
C ALA A 232 -8.03 6.91 -15.06
N THR A 233 -9.11 7.69 -15.22
CA THR A 233 -10.33 7.65 -14.39
C THR A 233 -11.31 6.54 -14.76
N ALA A 234 -10.93 5.63 -15.65
CA ALA A 234 -11.67 4.40 -15.91
C ALA A 234 -10.70 3.22 -15.98
N GLN A 235 -10.18 2.79 -14.82
CA GLN A 235 -10.18 1.34 -14.59
C GLN A 235 -11.65 0.93 -14.60
N ASP A 236 -12.18 0.73 -15.81
CA ASP A 236 -13.60 0.55 -16.07
C ASP A 236 -14.14 -0.50 -15.09
N HIS A 237 -14.93 0.02 -14.16
CA HIS A 237 -15.63 -0.74 -13.16
C HIS A 237 -16.47 -1.76 -13.92
N LEU A 238 -16.23 -3.05 -13.67
CA LEU A 238 -17.14 -4.10 -14.11
C LEU A 238 -18.52 -3.74 -13.53
N THR A 239 -19.36 -3.20 -14.40
CA THR A 239 -20.64 -2.64 -14.04
C THR A 239 -21.61 -3.80 -13.96
N VAL A 240 -22.04 -4.09 -12.73
CA VAL A 240 -23.28 -4.76 -12.29
C VAL A 240 -24.01 -5.57 -13.37
N VAL A 241 -24.06 -6.89 -13.19
CA VAL A 241 -25.17 -7.70 -13.72
C VAL A 241 -26.28 -7.69 -12.67
N ASN A 242 -27.52 -7.42 -13.11
CA ASN A 242 -28.74 -7.29 -12.30
C ASN A 242 -28.75 -8.15 -11.01
N PRO A 243 -29.10 -7.57 -9.83
CA PRO A 243 -29.27 -8.35 -8.61
C PRO A 243 -30.37 -9.40 -8.78
N LEU A 244 -30.22 -10.57 -8.14
CA LEU A 244 -31.28 -11.56 -7.98
C LEU A 244 -32.39 -10.91 -7.14
N SER A 245 -33.41 -10.33 -7.77
CA SER A 245 -34.32 -9.40 -7.10
C SER A 245 -35.38 -10.03 -6.19
N ASP A 246 -35.56 -11.36 -6.19
CA ASP A 246 -36.82 -11.93 -5.64
C ASP A 246 -36.62 -13.02 -4.57
N GLN A 247 -35.39 -13.28 -4.11
CA GLN A 247 -35.09 -14.39 -3.19
C GLN A 247 -34.17 -13.98 -2.02
N ASN A 248 -34.36 -14.69 -0.90
CA ASN A 248 -33.40 -14.71 0.20
C ASN A 248 -32.00 -14.99 -0.38
N SER A 249 -31.01 -14.17 -0.04
CA SER A 249 -29.68 -14.29 -0.62
C SER A 249 -28.58 -13.88 0.36
N TRP A 250 -27.40 -14.42 0.17
CA TRP A 250 -26.19 -13.85 0.76
C TRP A 250 -25.56 -12.88 -0.22
N VAL A 251 -25.08 -11.74 0.29
CA VAL A 251 -24.14 -10.88 -0.43
C VAL A 251 -22.80 -10.99 0.29
N VAL A 252 -21.82 -11.51 -0.45
CA VAL A 252 -20.48 -11.80 0.06
C VAL A 252 -19.51 -10.84 -0.59
N THR A 253 -18.82 -10.05 0.24
CA THR A 253 -17.70 -9.23 -0.21
C THR A 253 -16.41 -10.03 0.01
N MET A 254 -15.61 -10.13 -1.04
CA MET A 254 -14.33 -10.82 -1.03
C MET A 254 -13.25 -9.92 -1.60
N ASN A 255 -12.05 -10.07 -1.06
CA ASN A 255 -10.84 -9.45 -1.56
C ASN A 255 -9.99 -10.52 -2.24
N ILE A 256 -9.61 -10.27 -3.48
CA ILE A 256 -8.65 -11.04 -4.26
C ILE A 256 -7.34 -10.25 -4.28
N THR A 257 -6.28 -10.81 -3.72
CA THR A 257 -4.94 -10.22 -3.77
C THR A 257 -4.18 -10.87 -4.91
N TRP A 258 -3.91 -10.10 -5.97
CA TRP A 258 -3.16 -10.54 -7.15
C TRP A 258 -1.65 -10.50 -6.89
N ALA A 259 -0.89 -11.26 -7.69
CA ALA A 259 0.57 -11.32 -7.57
C ALA A 259 1.27 -10.01 -7.96
N SER A 260 0.68 -9.23 -8.88
CA SER A 260 1.19 -7.92 -9.29
C SER A 260 0.08 -7.02 -9.83
N ALA A 261 0.34 -5.71 -9.86
CA ALA A 261 -0.59 -4.72 -10.40
C ALA A 261 -0.84 -4.89 -11.91
N PRO A 262 0.17 -5.21 -12.76
CA PRO A 262 -0.08 -5.54 -14.16
C PRO A 262 -1.06 -6.70 -14.37
N ILE A 263 -1.02 -7.73 -13.53
CA ILE A 263 -1.95 -8.87 -13.61
C ILE A 263 -3.33 -8.42 -13.15
N ALA A 264 -3.42 -7.72 -12.02
CA ALA A 264 -4.68 -7.22 -11.47
C ALA A 264 -5.40 -6.30 -12.46
N GLY A 265 -4.67 -5.40 -13.13
CA GLY A 265 -5.22 -4.45 -14.10
C GLY A 265 -5.37 -5.00 -15.52
N SER A 266 -4.95 -6.23 -15.80
CA SER A 266 -5.01 -6.79 -17.15
C SER A 266 -6.45 -7.02 -17.60
N LYS A 267 -6.86 -6.36 -18.69
CA LYS A 267 -8.19 -6.54 -19.30
C LYS A 267 -8.47 -8.01 -19.65
N ASP A 268 -7.46 -8.73 -20.15
CA ASP A 268 -7.61 -10.14 -20.53
C ASP A 268 -7.88 -11.02 -19.31
N VAL A 269 -7.15 -10.79 -18.21
CA VAL A 269 -7.34 -11.52 -16.94
C VAL A 269 -8.69 -11.18 -16.32
N GLN A 270 -9.07 -9.91 -16.30
CA GLN A 270 -10.35 -9.47 -15.74
C GLN A 270 -11.55 -9.98 -16.56
N THR A 271 -11.45 -9.97 -17.88
CA THR A 271 -12.47 -10.53 -18.78
C THR A 271 -12.55 -12.04 -18.60
N ALA A 272 -11.41 -12.75 -18.60
CA ALA A 272 -11.38 -14.19 -18.37
C ALA A 272 -11.97 -14.57 -17.01
N PHE A 273 -11.65 -13.82 -15.94
CA PHE A 273 -12.25 -14.02 -14.62
C PHE A 273 -13.77 -13.89 -14.67
N ALA A 274 -14.29 -12.79 -15.22
CA ALA A 274 -15.73 -12.53 -15.28
C ALA A 274 -16.46 -13.59 -16.12
N ASP A 275 -15.90 -13.97 -17.27
CA ASP A 275 -16.46 -14.97 -18.17
C ASP A 275 -16.48 -16.36 -17.53
N ILE A 276 -15.37 -16.79 -16.93
CA ILE A 276 -15.27 -18.08 -16.25
C ILE A 276 -16.23 -18.13 -15.06
N PHE A 277 -16.26 -17.07 -14.26
CA PHE A 277 -17.14 -16.99 -13.09
C PHE A 277 -18.61 -17.11 -13.52
N THR A 278 -19.04 -16.31 -14.49
CA THR A 278 -20.43 -16.28 -14.96
C THR A 278 -20.83 -17.59 -15.63
N LYS A 279 -19.93 -18.19 -16.43
CA LYS A 279 -20.19 -19.44 -17.16
C LYS A 279 -20.24 -20.66 -16.25
N GLN A 280 -19.33 -20.75 -15.28
CA GLN A 280 -19.22 -21.93 -14.41
C GLN A 280 -20.11 -21.83 -13.17
N ASN A 281 -20.54 -20.62 -12.80
CA ASN A 281 -21.35 -20.37 -11.60
C ASN A 281 -22.60 -19.57 -11.95
N SER A 282 -23.40 -20.05 -12.90
CA SER A 282 -24.61 -19.37 -13.40
C SER A 282 -25.68 -19.08 -12.35
N VAL A 283 -25.60 -19.76 -11.19
CA VAL A 283 -26.47 -19.51 -10.03
C VAL A 283 -26.02 -18.36 -9.14
N LEU A 284 -24.81 -17.84 -9.35
CA LEU A 284 -24.23 -16.72 -8.62
C LEU A 284 -24.26 -15.46 -9.49
N SER A 285 -24.35 -14.29 -8.86
CA SER A 285 -24.28 -13.01 -9.56
C SER A 285 -23.09 -12.19 -9.07
N LEU A 286 -22.22 -11.80 -9.99
CA LEU A 286 -21.13 -10.87 -9.71
C LEU A 286 -21.69 -9.43 -9.77
N LEU A 287 -21.75 -8.78 -8.62
CA LEU A 287 -22.34 -7.44 -8.46
C LEU A 287 -21.31 -6.32 -8.63
N VAL A 288 -20.13 -6.51 -8.07
CA VAL A 288 -19.04 -5.53 -8.09
C VAL A 288 -17.73 -6.26 -8.33
N SER A 289 -16.85 -5.64 -9.11
CA SER A 289 -15.46 -6.06 -9.27
C SER A 289 -14.59 -4.82 -9.52
N ASN A 290 -13.95 -4.33 -8.47
CA ASN A 290 -13.11 -3.13 -8.51
C ASN A 290 -11.66 -3.47 -8.16
N VAL A 291 -10.71 -3.00 -8.96
CA VAL A 291 -9.27 -3.20 -8.73
C VAL A 291 -8.68 -1.92 -8.13
N THR A 292 -7.77 -2.07 -7.19
CA THR A 292 -6.97 -0.99 -6.59
C THR A 292 -5.61 -1.55 -6.22
N GLY A 293 -4.59 -1.15 -6.96
CA GLY A 293 -3.27 -1.75 -6.82
C GLY A 293 -3.26 -3.23 -7.22
N THR A 294 -2.86 -4.09 -6.28
CA THR A 294 -2.95 -5.56 -6.40
C THR A 294 -4.27 -6.13 -5.87
N LEU A 295 -5.11 -5.31 -5.25
CA LEU A 295 -6.32 -5.77 -4.58
C LEU A 295 -7.51 -5.65 -5.53
N GLN A 296 -8.31 -6.70 -5.66
CA GLN A 296 -9.61 -6.64 -6.31
C GLN A 296 -10.71 -6.95 -5.30
N THR A 297 -11.63 -6.01 -5.11
CA THR A 297 -12.82 -6.22 -4.31
C THR A 297 -13.93 -6.75 -5.20
N VAL A 298 -14.42 -7.96 -4.90
CA VAL A 298 -15.56 -8.57 -5.57
C VAL A 298 -16.75 -8.69 -4.62
N LYS A 299 -17.94 -8.39 -5.12
CA LYS A 299 -19.21 -8.66 -4.41
C LYS A 299 -19.99 -9.70 -5.19
N VAL A 300 -20.32 -10.80 -4.53
CA VAL A 300 -21.06 -11.91 -5.11
C VAL A 300 -22.36 -12.09 -4.37
N GLN A 301 -23.47 -12.12 -5.10
CA GLN A 301 -24.76 -12.55 -4.59
C GLN A 301 -24.91 -14.07 -4.80
N THR A 302 -25.38 -14.76 -3.76
CA THR A 302 -25.65 -16.19 -3.80
C THR A 302 -27.10 -16.46 -3.42
N PRO A 303 -27.75 -17.51 -3.99
CA PRO A 303 -29.09 -17.91 -3.58
C PRO A 303 -29.08 -18.50 -2.16
N ALA A 304 -30.25 -18.53 -1.52
CA ALA A 304 -30.42 -18.94 -0.11
C ALA A 304 -29.82 -20.31 0.25
N ASP A 305 -29.78 -21.24 -0.70
CA ASP A 305 -29.28 -22.60 -0.52
C ASP A 305 -27.74 -22.69 -0.64
N LYS A 306 -27.05 -21.59 -0.97
CA LYS A 306 -25.60 -21.51 -1.07
C LYS A 306 -25.04 -20.66 0.06
N THR A 307 -23.92 -21.11 0.61
CA THR A 307 -23.25 -20.44 1.74
C THR A 307 -22.21 -19.45 1.22
N PRO A 308 -21.76 -18.50 2.05
CA PRO A 308 -20.61 -17.66 1.73
C PRO A 308 -19.34 -18.46 1.37
N ALA A 309 -19.17 -19.65 1.94
CA ALA A 309 -18.05 -20.55 1.61
C ALA A 309 -18.14 -21.06 0.16
N TYR A 310 -19.35 -21.31 -0.36
CA TYR A 310 -19.55 -21.69 -1.75
C TYR A 310 -19.14 -20.56 -2.70
N ALA A 311 -19.56 -19.32 -2.42
CA ALA A 311 -19.12 -18.15 -3.18
C ALA A 311 -17.60 -17.99 -3.18
N LYS A 312 -16.95 -18.15 -2.02
CA LYS A 312 -15.49 -18.11 -1.90
C LYS A 312 -14.82 -19.14 -2.79
N ALA A 313 -15.27 -20.40 -2.75
CA ALA A 313 -14.70 -21.48 -3.55
C ALA A 313 -14.89 -21.22 -5.06
N ALA A 314 -16.06 -20.70 -5.47
CA ALA A 314 -16.34 -20.33 -6.85
C ALA A 314 -15.41 -19.21 -7.36
N VAL A 315 -15.21 -18.16 -6.56
CA VAL A 315 -14.27 -17.08 -6.89
C VAL A 315 -12.83 -17.60 -6.96
N GLN A 316 -12.40 -18.42 -6.00
CA GLN A 316 -11.07 -19.03 -6.03
C GLN A 316 -10.83 -19.84 -7.31
N ALA A 317 -11.78 -20.70 -7.69
CA ALA A 317 -11.68 -21.50 -8.90
C ALA A 317 -11.62 -20.63 -10.17
N ALA A 318 -12.45 -19.59 -10.25
CA ALA A 318 -12.47 -18.67 -11.39
C ALA A 318 -11.15 -17.89 -11.52
N VAL A 319 -10.59 -17.42 -10.41
CA VAL A 319 -9.30 -16.72 -10.38
C VAL A 319 -8.16 -17.62 -10.85
N THR A 320 -8.08 -18.86 -10.32
CA THR A 320 -7.05 -19.81 -10.74
C THR A 320 -7.15 -20.13 -12.23
N ALA A 321 -8.37 -20.31 -12.74
CA ALA A 321 -8.59 -20.57 -14.16
C ALA A 321 -8.29 -19.35 -15.05
N ALA A 322 -8.58 -18.13 -14.59
CA ALA A 322 -8.28 -16.91 -15.33
C ALA A 322 -6.77 -16.69 -15.50
N ILE A 323 -5.97 -16.98 -14.47
CA ILE A 323 -4.50 -16.91 -14.53
C ILE A 323 -3.95 -17.93 -15.54
N ASN A 324 -4.47 -19.16 -15.51
CA ASN A 324 -3.98 -20.24 -16.37
C ASN A 324 -4.47 -20.12 -17.82
N GLY A 325 -5.62 -19.49 -18.06
CA GLY A 325 -6.23 -19.33 -19.39
C GLY A 325 -5.95 -17.99 -20.07
N GLY A 326 -5.61 -16.94 -19.31
CA GLY A 326 -5.37 -15.57 -19.81
C GLY A 326 -3.89 -15.20 -19.98
N SER A 327 -2.96 -16.06 -19.59
CA SER A 327 -1.52 -15.77 -19.66
C SER A 327 -0.90 -16.22 -20.99
N THR A 328 -0.91 -15.34 -22.00
CA THR A 328 0.02 -15.41 -23.15
C THR A 328 1.35 -14.70 -22.86
N ASN A 329 1.53 -14.11 -21.67
CA ASN A 329 2.74 -13.37 -21.30
C ASN A 329 3.79 -14.32 -20.69
N GLU A 330 4.76 -14.76 -21.49
CA GLU A 330 5.86 -15.65 -21.09
C GLU A 330 6.84 -15.06 -20.06
N ASN A 331 6.67 -13.80 -19.61
CA ASN A 331 7.63 -13.10 -18.74
C ASN A 331 7.14 -12.83 -17.30
N VAL A 332 6.06 -13.48 -16.83
CA VAL A 332 5.63 -13.37 -15.43
C VAL A 332 6.16 -14.56 -14.63
N PRO A 333 7.10 -14.38 -13.67
CA PRO A 333 7.68 -15.47 -12.92
C PRO A 333 6.66 -16.19 -12.03
N ALA A 334 6.81 -17.51 -11.96
CA ALA A 334 5.90 -18.49 -11.38
C ALA A 334 5.73 -18.43 -9.85
N SER A 335 5.11 -17.35 -9.34
CA SER A 335 4.53 -17.30 -7.99
C SER A 335 3.03 -17.01 -8.09
N ASN A 336 2.29 -17.97 -8.67
CA ASN A 336 0.88 -17.89 -9.05
C ASN A 336 -0.09 -18.09 -7.88
N THR A 337 -0.04 -17.26 -6.84
CA THR A 337 -1.05 -17.32 -5.77
C THR A 337 -1.79 -16.02 -5.65
N ALA A 338 -2.91 -15.91 -6.38
CA ALA A 338 -3.94 -14.98 -5.99
C ALA A 338 -4.64 -15.50 -4.73
N GLN A 339 -4.69 -14.69 -3.68
CA GLN A 339 -5.33 -15.07 -2.42
C GLN A 339 -6.74 -14.49 -2.34
N VAL A 340 -7.73 -15.33 -2.05
CA VAL A 340 -9.14 -14.89 -1.88
C VAL A 340 -9.51 -14.94 -0.40
N CYS A 341 -9.84 -13.80 0.17
CA CYS A 341 -10.35 -13.66 1.53
C CYS A 341 -11.77 -13.13 1.52
N VAL A 342 -12.67 -13.75 2.29
CA VAL A 342 -13.98 -13.15 2.59
C VAL A 342 -13.75 -12.04 3.59
N THR A 343 -14.22 -10.84 3.27
CA THR A 343 -14.09 -9.66 4.14
C THR A 343 -15.39 -9.32 4.84
N ASP A 344 -16.52 -9.59 4.20
CA ASP A 344 -17.84 -9.41 4.79
C ASP A 344 -18.85 -10.38 4.15
N SER A 345 -19.88 -10.75 4.91
CA SER A 345 -21.01 -11.52 4.41
C SER A 345 -22.29 -11.07 5.10
N SER A 346 -23.26 -10.60 4.32
CA SER A 346 -24.55 -10.15 4.82
C SER A 346 -25.69 -11.00 4.26
N TRP A 347 -26.69 -11.25 5.10
CA TRP A 347 -27.93 -11.91 4.71
C TRP A 347 -28.95 -10.88 4.27
N LEU A 348 -29.45 -11.01 3.05
CA LEU A 348 -30.54 -10.21 2.51
C LEU A 348 -31.84 -11.04 2.55
N PRO A 349 -32.73 -10.79 3.52
CA PRO A 349 -34.03 -11.42 3.54
C PRO A 349 -34.90 -10.88 2.40
N LYS A 350 -35.79 -11.74 1.87
CA LYS A 350 -36.79 -11.39 0.88
C LYS A 350 -37.65 -10.25 1.44
N VAL A 351 -37.61 -9.10 0.77
CA VAL A 351 -38.53 -8.01 1.08
C VAL A 351 -39.88 -8.38 0.48
N SER A 352 -40.85 -8.73 1.34
CA SER A 352 -42.24 -8.84 0.90
C SER A 352 -42.70 -7.46 0.45
N THR A 353 -42.96 -7.29 -0.85
CA THR A 353 -43.67 -6.10 -1.36
C THR A 353 -45.03 -6.00 -0.65
N PRO A 354 -45.40 -4.82 -0.11
CA PRO A 354 -46.69 -4.60 0.54
C PRO A 354 -47.87 -4.78 -0.42
#